data_AF-A0A371RGP1-F1
#
_entry.id   AF-A0A371RGP1-F1
#
_cell.length_a   1.000
_cell.length_b   1.000
_cell.length_c   1.000
_cell.angle_alpha   90.00
_cell.angle_beta   90.00
_cell.angle_gamma   90.00
#
_symmetry.space_group_name_H-M   'P 1'
#
loop_
_entity.id
_entity.type
_entity.pdbx_description
1 polymer ?
#
loop_
_entity_poly.entity_id
_entity_poly.type
_entity_poly.pdbx_seq_one_letter_code
_entity_poly.pdbx_strand_id
1 'polypeptide(L)' 'MSLGNLALVGVIIAFAVYLTLMIIGMIAAFPYGIIGLVVLGFMGLLLIGVLMQRAGDKEDRHYVDNVKE' A
#
# COMPACT_ATOMS: atom_id res chain seq x y z
N MET A 1 24.57 4.67 2.08
CA MET A 1 23.16 5.12 2.18
C MET A 1 23.07 6.18 3.26
N SER A 2 22.26 7.23 3.06
CA SER A 2 21.97 8.18 4.15
C SER A 2 21.20 7.48 5.27
N LEU A 3 21.27 8.04 6.49
CA LEU A 3 20.51 7.53 7.64
C LEU A 3 18.99 7.50 7.33
N GLY A 4 18.50 8.51 6.62
CA GLY A 4 17.10 8.57 6.17
C GLY A 4 16.72 7.39 5.26
N ASN A 5 17.56 7.04 4.30
CA ASN A 5 17.27 5.93 3.39
C ASN A 5 17.30 4.57 4.12
N LEU A 6 18.21 4.42 5.10
CA LEU A 6 18.25 3.22 5.96
C LEU A 6 16.99 3.11 6.83
N ALA A 7 16.55 4.20 7.44
CA ALA A 7 15.32 4.24 8.21
C ALA A 7 14.08 3.92 7.37
N LEU A 8 13.98 4.49 6.16
CA LEU A 8 12.90 4.21 5.22
C LEU A 8 12.81 2.71 4.87
N VAL A 9 13.95 2.10 4.52
CA VAL A 9 14.01 0.66 4.23
C VAL A 9 13.58 -0.16 5.46
N GLY A 10 14.04 0.21 6.65
CA GLY A 10 13.63 -0.44 7.89
C GLY A 10 12.12 -0.38 8.13
N VAL A 11 11.50 0.78 7.91
CA VAL A 11 10.03 0.96 8.02
C VAL A 11 9.28 0.09 7.01
N ILE A 12 9.73 0.05 5.75
CA ILE A 12 9.11 -0.78 4.72
C ILE A 12 9.14 -2.26 5.11
N ILE A 13 10.28 -2.76 5.60
CA ILE A 13 10.42 -4.15 6.05
C ILE A 13 9.52 -4.43 7.25
N ALA A 14 9.55 -3.57 8.27
CA ALA A 14 8.72 -3.72 9.46
C ALA A 14 7.23 -3.74 9.11
N PHE A 15 6.80 -2.86 8.22
CA PHE A 15 5.42 -2.83 7.70
C PHE A 15 5.06 -4.12 6.96
N ALA A 16 5.94 -4.62 6.09
CA ALA A 16 5.69 -5.87 5.35
C ALA A 16 5.57 -7.09 6.29
N VAL A 17 6.44 -7.19 7.30
CA VAL A 17 6.38 -8.25 8.32
C VAL A 17 5.08 -8.14 9.13
N TYR A 18 4.73 -6.94 9.59
CA TYR A 18 3.51 -6.69 10.34
C TYR A 18 2.27 -7.09 9.54
N LEU A 19 2.17 -6.63 8.28
CA LEU A 19 1.05 -6.95 7.40
C LEU A 19 0.91 -8.46 7.18
N THR A 20 2.04 -9.16 6.99
CA THR A 20 2.06 -10.62 6.83
C THR A 20 1.55 -11.33 8.09
N LEU A 21 2.07 -10.98 9.27
CA LEU A 21 1.63 -11.56 10.54
C LEU A 21 0.16 -11.28 10.83
N MET A 22 -0.31 -10.08 10.49
CA MET A 22 -1.70 -9.69 10.64
C MET A 22 -2.61 -10.56 9.75
N ILE A 23 -2.25 -10.79 8.48
CA ILE A 23 -3.01 -11.67 7.57
C ILE A 23 -3.02 -13.11 8.10
N ILE A 24 -1.88 -13.64 8.54
CA ILE A 24 -1.79 -14.98 9.16
C ILE A 24 -2.71 -15.07 10.38
N GLY A 25 -2.69 -14.05 11.25
CA GLY A 25 -3.56 -13.96 12.42
C GLY A 25 -5.04 -13.98 12.07
N MET A 26 -5.45 -13.25 11.03
CA MET A 26 -6.83 -13.28 10.55
C MET A 26 -7.22 -14.66 10.00
N ILE A 27 -6.34 -15.31 9.23
CA ILE A 27 -6.60 -16.67 8.72
C ILE A 27 -6.71 -17.66 9.88
N ALA A 28 -5.84 -17.56 10.89
CA ALA A 28 -5.86 -18.41 12.07
C ALA A 28 -7.12 -18.21 12.93
N ALA A 29 -7.69 -17.01 12.95
CA ALA A 29 -8.91 -16.65 13.67
C ALA A 29 -10.21 -17.01 12.93
N PHE A 30 -10.17 -17.96 11.98
CA PHE A 30 -11.35 -18.42 11.25
C PHE A 30 -12.44 -18.95 12.20
N PRO A 31 -13.74 -18.62 11.99
CA PRO A 31 -14.29 -17.86 10.86
C PRO A 31 -14.34 -16.34 11.07
N TYR A 32 -14.05 -15.84 12.28
CA TYR A 32 -14.19 -14.40 12.59
C TYR A 32 -13.24 -13.51 11.79
N GLY A 33 -12.04 -14.01 11.47
CA GLY A 33 -11.05 -13.28 10.68
C GLY A 33 -11.46 -13.01 9.23
N ILE A 34 -12.50 -13.67 8.70
CA ILE A 34 -13.03 -13.42 7.35
C ILE A 34 -13.44 -11.95 7.19
N ILE A 35 -14.08 -11.36 8.21
CA ILE A 35 -14.53 -9.97 8.15
C ILE A 35 -13.33 -9.04 7.94
N GLY A 36 -12.24 -9.27 8.68
CA GLY A 36 -11.00 -8.51 8.54
C GLY A 36 -10.39 -8.65 7.14
N LEU A 37 -10.34 -9.88 6.60
CA LEU A 37 -9.82 -10.14 5.25
C LEU A 37 -10.66 -9.46 4.16
N VAL A 38 -11.98 -9.47 4.30
CA VAL A 38 -12.89 -8.81 3.35
C VAL A 38 -12.68 -7.30 3.36
N VAL A 39 -12.62 -6.69 4.55
CA VAL A 39 -12.39 -5.23 4.69
C VAL A 39 -11.01 -4.86 4.12
N LEU A 40 -9.96 -5.60 4.49
CA LEU A 40 -8.61 -5.36 4.01
C LEU A 40 -8.52 -5.50 2.48
N GLY A 41 -9.13 -6.56 1.93
CA GLY A 41 -9.19 -6.79 0.49
C GLY A 41 -9.92 -5.66 -0.24
N PHE A 42 -11.07 -5.22 0.27
CA PHE A 42 -11.82 -4.10 -0.30
C PHE A 42 -11.00 -2.81 -0.30
N MET A 43 -10.33 -2.47 0.80
CA MET A 43 -9.44 -1.31 0.88
C MET A 43 -8.26 -1.40 -0.08
N GLY A 44 -7.66 -2.59 -0.23
CA GLY A 44 -6.59 -2.84 -1.19
C GLY A 44 -7.05 -2.62 -2.64
N LEU A 45 -8.24 -3.12 -3.00
CA LEU A 45 -8.84 -2.91 -4.32
C LEU A 45 -9.12 -1.43 -4.59
N LEU A 46 -9.66 -0.70 -3.60
CA LEU A 46 -9.88 0.75 -3.71
C LEU A 46 -8.57 1.50 -3.96
N LEU A 47 -7.53 1.19 -3.19
CA LEU A 47 -6.22 1.80 -3.34
C LEU A 47 -5.65 1.54 -4.75
N ILE A 48 -5.69 0.29 -5.21
CA ILE A 48 -5.27 -0.06 -6.58
C ILE A 48 -6.07 0.73 -7.61
N GLY A 49 -7.39 0.84 -7.43
CA GLY A 49 -8.26 1.62 -8.31
C GLY A 49 -7.83 3.08 -8.41
N VAL A 50 -7.53 3.72 -7.28
CA VAL A 50 -7.03 5.12 -7.25
C VAL A 50 -5.66 5.23 -7.93
N LEU A 51 -4.72 4.31 -7.64
CA LEU A 51 -3.40 4.31 -8.27
C LEU A 51 -3.48 4.15 -9.79
N MET A 52 -4.37 3.28 -10.28
CA MET A 52 -4.60 3.10 -11.71
C MET A 52 -5.20 4.35 -12.37
N GLN A 53 -6.15 5.01 -11.70
CA GLN A 53 -6.70 6.29 -12.18
C GLN A 53 -5.60 7.35 -12.28
N ARG A 54 -4.75 7.46 -11.25
CA ARG A 54 -3.67 8.46 -11.21
C ARG A 54 -2.58 8.20 -12.24
N ALA A 55 -2.19 6.94 -12.44
CA ALA A 55 -1.22 6.57 -13.47
C ALA A 55 -1.70 6.90 -14.90
N GLY A 56 -3.02 6.90 -15.11
CA GLY A 56 -3.66 7.24 -16.38
C GLY A 56 -3.91 8.73 -16.60
N ASP A 57 -3.76 9.57 -15.57
CA ASP A 57 -4.16 10.98 -15.59
C ASP A 57 -3.28 11.82 -16.52
N LYS A 58 -3.91 12.48 -17.49
CA LYS A 58 -3.23 13.32 -18.49
C LYS A 58 -2.78 14.64 -17.90
N GLU A 59 -3.52 15.17 -16.93
CA GLU A 59 -3.21 16.45 -16.30
C GLU A 59 -1.96 16.31 -15.42
N ASP A 60 -1.88 15.23 -14.65
CA ASP A 60 -0.69 14.88 -13.87
C ASP A 60 0.56 14.72 -14.75
N ARG A 61 0.44 13.99 -15.86
CA ARG A 61 1.54 13.88 -16.82
C ARG A 61 1.94 15.23 -17.39
N HIS A 62 0.98 16.11 -17.68
CA HIS A 62 1.27 17.44 -18.19
C HIS A 62 2.11 18.25 -17.21
N TYR A 63 1.77 18.24 -15.91
CA TYR A 63 2.57 18.94 -14.90
C TYR A 63 3.95 18.31 -14.71
N VAL A 64 4.05 16.98 -14.66
CA VAL A 64 5.33 16.27 -14.52
C VAL A 64 6.27 16.55 -15.71
N ASP A 65 5.74 16.58 -16.93
CA ASP A 65 6.56 16.71 -18.14
C ASP A 65 6.92 18.18 -18.47
N ASN A 66 6.03 19.13 -18.14
CA ASN A 66 6.13 20.51 -18.62
C ASN A 66 6.41 21.54 -17.53
N VAL A 67 6.20 21.21 -16.25
CA VAL A 67 6.48 22.11 -15.14
C VAL A 67 7.69 21.55 -14.38
N LYS A 68 8.83 22.23 -14.52
CA LYS A 68 10.03 21.98 -13.71
C LYS A 68 10.01 22.95 -12.55
N GLU A 69 10.04 22.44 -11.32
CA GLU A 69 10.43 23.25 -10.14
C GLU A 69 11.88 23.72 -10.26
#